data_AF-A0A0F9F2V5-F1
#
_entry.id   AF-A0A0F9F2V5-F1
#
_cell.length_a   1.000
_cell.length_b   1.000
_cell.length_c   1.000
_cell.angle_alpha   90.00
_cell.angle_beta   90.00
_cell.angle_gamma   90.00
#
_symmetry.space_group_name_H-M   'P 1'
#
loop_
_entity.id
_entity.type
_entity.pdbx_description
1 polymer ?
#
loop_
_entity_poly.entity_id
_entity_poly.type
_entity_poly.pdbx_seq_one_letter_code
_entity_poly.pdbx_strand_id
1 'polypeptide(L)'
;MAAENFNTFSETDPNSLITRTSSRVSWEDLTRNEDAFVFLDKGVAFFAGSFVHRLTFSITAGDASSSLFSALWLVANAADSYDTVRAGDALALLFFFSGATPNIRLVESDGGSQAESAQFNITLGVTYHLTITRDEDTGANGTLTCAIYSDAARTNLLDTLTRTLGVKNDFRYVYPLSSFNATNANKHTGFTQDLDITNSTGTPQVSTQLPTAITATTATGNGTIADLGISAVTAHGWVWDTSAIDTAVVPGSQPNSTDEGAGALGPFTTAITGLTGGLIYFGRAYATNTQGTTYGEGVQWKAGASYSTKEWGDTSMKGNELHTVGEDGVERAHMGTPV
;
A
#
# COMPACT_ATOMS: atom_id res chain seq x y z
N MET A 1 6.20 8.93 1.86
CA MET A 1 6.91 8.40 0.69
C MET A 1 7.73 9.52 0.07
N ALA A 2 8.94 9.22 -0.42
CA ALA A 2 9.86 10.22 -0.96
C ALA A 2 10.12 9.88 -2.43
N ALA A 3 10.00 10.88 -3.31
CA ALA A 3 10.35 10.71 -4.71
C ALA A 3 11.82 10.29 -4.86
N GLU A 4 12.07 9.41 -5.81
CA GLU A 4 13.40 8.99 -6.25
C GLU A 4 14.17 10.21 -6.77
N ASN A 5 15.48 10.24 -6.51
CA ASN A 5 16.34 11.32 -6.95
C ASN A 5 16.94 10.98 -8.33
N PHE A 6 16.47 11.57 -9.42
CA PHE A 6 16.95 11.19 -10.77
C PHE A 6 18.44 11.50 -11.04
N ASN A 7 19.11 12.27 -10.19
CA ASN A 7 20.57 12.41 -10.28
C ASN A 7 21.33 11.11 -9.94
N THR A 8 20.66 10.13 -9.33
CA THR A 8 21.23 8.79 -9.07
C THR A 8 20.99 7.81 -10.20
N PHE A 9 20.17 8.18 -11.20
CA PHE A 9 19.84 7.31 -12.33
C PHE A 9 20.99 7.32 -13.34
N SER A 10 21.18 6.21 -14.02
CA SER A 10 22.01 6.13 -15.21
C SER A 10 21.27 6.72 -16.41
N GLU A 11 22.01 7.23 -17.37
CA GLU A 11 21.47 7.82 -18.60
C GLU A 11 22.33 7.40 -19.78
N THR A 12 21.66 7.02 -20.86
CA THR A 12 22.21 6.94 -22.19
C THR A 12 21.46 8.00 -23.00
N ASP A 13 22.18 8.95 -23.59
CA ASP A 13 21.60 10.03 -24.38
C ASP A 13 22.63 10.57 -25.39
N PRO A 14 22.87 9.85 -26.50
CA PRO A 14 23.95 10.17 -27.43
C PRO A 14 23.79 11.54 -28.09
N ASN A 15 22.56 12.05 -28.18
CA ASN A 15 22.24 13.30 -28.85
C ASN A 15 21.86 14.44 -27.88
N SER A 16 22.02 14.24 -26.56
CA SER A 16 21.79 15.27 -25.52
C SER A 16 20.38 15.86 -25.55
N LEU A 17 19.38 15.02 -25.79
CA LEU A 17 17.97 15.41 -25.86
C LEU A 17 17.26 15.34 -24.50
N ILE A 18 17.91 14.78 -23.48
CA ILE A 18 17.41 14.59 -22.14
C ILE A 18 18.07 15.58 -21.18
N THR A 19 17.26 16.18 -20.30
CA THR A 19 17.73 17.00 -19.18
C THR A 19 17.17 16.46 -17.88
N ARG A 20 18.03 16.26 -16.89
CA ARG A 20 17.65 15.74 -15.57
C ARG A 20 17.86 16.77 -14.46
N THR A 21 16.93 16.77 -13.52
CA THR A 21 17.08 17.36 -12.19
C THR A 21 16.84 16.27 -11.15
N SER A 22 16.95 16.59 -9.86
CA SER A 22 16.65 15.60 -8.82
C SER A 22 15.22 15.04 -8.88
N SER A 23 14.26 15.78 -9.43
CA SER A 23 12.85 15.38 -9.43
C SER A 23 12.22 15.28 -10.81
N ARG A 24 12.91 15.66 -11.89
CA ARG A 24 12.36 15.65 -13.25
C ARG A 24 13.35 15.10 -14.28
N VAL A 25 12.82 14.32 -15.22
CA VAL A 25 13.43 13.99 -16.51
C VAL A 25 12.61 14.68 -17.60
N SER A 26 13.22 15.63 -18.29
CA SER A 26 12.64 16.35 -19.43
C SER A 26 13.33 15.92 -20.72
N TRP A 27 12.62 15.99 -21.84
CA TRP A 27 13.21 15.78 -23.15
C TRP A 27 12.64 16.77 -24.16
N GLU A 28 13.48 17.14 -25.13
CA GLU A 28 13.13 18.04 -26.22
C GLU A 28 13.36 17.35 -27.55
N ASP A 29 12.32 17.33 -28.39
CA ASP A 29 12.40 16.78 -29.75
C ASP A 29 12.97 15.35 -29.80
N LEU A 30 12.70 14.54 -28.77
CA LEU A 30 13.15 13.16 -28.66
C LEU A 30 12.57 12.36 -29.83
N THR A 31 13.43 11.88 -30.71
CA THR A 31 13.01 11.11 -31.88
C THR A 31 12.78 9.65 -31.52
N ARG A 32 12.02 8.94 -32.34
CA ARG A 32 11.91 7.49 -32.21
C ARG A 32 13.22 6.77 -32.54
N ASN A 33 14.09 7.38 -33.34
CA ASN A 33 15.41 6.87 -33.73
C ASN A 33 16.53 7.29 -32.79
N GLU A 34 16.22 7.32 -31.50
CA GLU A 34 17.21 7.60 -30.46
C GLU A 34 17.44 6.35 -29.63
N ASP A 35 18.68 6.15 -29.20
CA ASP A 35 19.05 5.23 -28.13
C ASP A 35 19.19 6.03 -26.82
N ALA A 36 18.07 6.62 -26.36
CA ALA A 36 18.06 7.61 -25.29
C ALA A 36 17.08 7.21 -24.18
N PHE A 37 17.62 6.94 -22.99
CA PHE A 37 16.85 6.43 -21.86
C PHE A 37 17.51 6.76 -20.52
N VAL A 38 16.69 6.87 -19.48
CA VAL A 38 17.11 7.09 -18.10
C VAL A 38 16.60 5.91 -17.26
N PHE A 39 17.45 5.34 -16.41
CA PHE A 39 17.09 4.14 -15.67
C PHE A 39 17.80 4.03 -14.32
N LEU A 40 17.18 3.28 -13.40
CA LEU A 40 17.76 2.92 -12.12
C LEU A 40 17.78 1.40 -11.98
N ASP A 41 18.94 0.88 -11.58
CA ASP A 41 19.11 -0.52 -11.18
C ASP A 41 18.68 -0.70 -9.73
N LYS A 42 17.66 -1.54 -9.50
CA LYS A 42 17.19 -1.87 -8.15
C LYS A 42 17.70 -3.24 -7.68
N GLY A 43 18.46 -3.96 -8.52
CA GLY A 43 18.91 -5.33 -8.28
C GLY A 43 17.99 -6.38 -8.92
N VAL A 44 18.54 -7.58 -9.10
CA VAL A 44 17.82 -8.71 -9.73
C VAL A 44 16.55 -9.02 -8.95
N ALA A 45 15.43 -9.17 -9.67
CA ALA A 45 14.12 -9.52 -9.12
C ALA A 45 13.65 -8.57 -7.99
N PHE A 46 14.02 -7.29 -8.06
CA PHE A 46 13.56 -6.29 -7.09
C PHE A 46 12.03 -6.08 -7.16
N PHE A 47 11.46 -6.15 -8.36
CA PHE A 47 10.03 -6.05 -8.60
C PHE A 47 9.39 -7.44 -8.77
N ALA A 48 9.59 -8.33 -7.79
CA ALA A 48 9.11 -9.72 -7.79
C ALA A 48 7.73 -9.93 -7.15
N GLY A 49 6.99 -8.84 -6.93
CA GLY A 49 5.70 -8.88 -6.26
C GLY A 49 4.88 -7.63 -6.57
N SER A 50 3.84 -7.42 -5.78
CA SER A 50 3.00 -6.23 -5.89
C SER A 50 3.81 -4.95 -5.63
N PHE A 51 3.56 -3.92 -6.44
CA PHE A 51 4.20 -2.63 -6.28
C PHE A 51 3.26 -1.50 -6.69
N VAL A 52 3.53 -0.31 -6.16
CA VAL A 52 2.88 0.93 -6.54
C VAL A 52 3.95 1.93 -6.93
N HIS A 53 3.89 2.39 -8.17
CA HIS A 53 4.68 3.50 -8.66
C HIS A 53 3.79 4.71 -8.88
N ARG A 54 4.27 5.88 -8.51
CA ARG A 54 3.60 7.15 -8.78
C ARG A 54 4.53 8.02 -9.57
N LEU A 55 4.03 8.65 -10.62
CA LEU A 55 4.76 9.68 -11.36
C LEU A 55 3.80 10.72 -11.90
N THR A 56 4.34 11.82 -12.37
CA THR A 56 3.63 12.86 -13.09
C THR A 56 4.24 12.98 -14.48
N PHE A 57 3.43 13.19 -15.52
CA PHE A 57 3.96 13.41 -16.86
C PHE A 57 3.20 14.51 -17.61
N SER A 58 3.84 15.04 -18.64
CA SER A 58 3.18 15.84 -19.68
C SER A 58 3.90 15.65 -21.01
N ILE A 59 3.14 15.51 -22.09
CA ILE A 59 3.66 15.67 -23.46
C ILE A 59 3.24 17.03 -23.95
N THR A 60 4.18 17.90 -24.28
CA THR A 60 3.91 19.29 -24.68
C THR A 60 3.81 19.46 -26.19
N ALA A 61 4.51 18.62 -26.95
CA ALA A 61 4.45 18.59 -28.41
C ALA A 61 4.76 17.18 -28.92
N GLY A 62 4.26 16.83 -30.10
CA GLY A 62 4.63 15.58 -30.78
C GLY A 62 4.08 15.50 -32.20
N ASP A 63 4.81 14.82 -33.07
CA ASP A 63 4.38 14.57 -34.45
C ASP A 63 3.18 13.60 -34.48
N ALA A 64 2.11 14.01 -35.15
CA ALA A 64 0.85 13.28 -35.24
C ALA A 64 0.96 12.01 -36.12
N SER A 65 1.63 10.97 -35.60
CA SER A 65 1.92 9.74 -36.32
C SER A 65 1.87 8.51 -35.43
N SER A 66 1.16 7.46 -35.87
CA SER A 66 1.13 6.17 -35.17
C SER A 66 2.46 5.44 -35.11
N SER A 67 3.46 5.93 -35.83
CA SER A 67 4.82 5.44 -35.74
C SER A 67 5.65 6.17 -34.68
N LEU A 68 5.08 7.10 -33.91
CA LEU A 68 5.74 7.75 -32.78
C LEU A 68 5.31 7.08 -31.49
N PHE A 69 6.27 6.53 -30.74
CA PHE A 69 6.02 5.98 -29.42
C PHE A 69 7.28 5.92 -28.56
N SER A 70 7.09 6.10 -27.26
CA SER A 70 8.12 6.07 -26.22
C SER A 70 7.55 5.50 -24.94
N ALA A 71 8.38 4.92 -24.09
CA ALA A 71 7.96 4.53 -22.75
C ALA A 71 8.10 5.73 -21.79
N LEU A 72 6.98 6.14 -21.19
CA LEU A 72 6.94 7.16 -20.13
C LEU A 72 7.09 6.55 -18.73
N TRP A 73 6.99 5.23 -18.66
CA TRP A 73 7.34 4.43 -17.50
C TRP A 73 7.62 3.02 -18.01
N LEU A 74 8.65 2.37 -17.49
CA LEU A 74 9.03 1.01 -17.86
C LEU A 74 9.69 0.30 -16.69
N VAL A 75 9.41 -1.00 -16.54
CA VAL A 75 10.22 -1.94 -15.77
C VAL A 75 10.66 -3.10 -16.66
N ALA A 76 11.92 -3.50 -16.54
CA ALA A 76 12.54 -4.50 -17.43
C ALA A 76 13.74 -5.20 -16.78
N ASN A 77 14.30 -6.19 -17.49
CA ASN A 77 15.47 -6.97 -17.07
C ASN A 77 16.77 -6.64 -17.82
N ALA A 78 16.71 -5.73 -18.79
CA ALA A 78 17.88 -5.18 -19.48
C ALA A 78 17.94 -3.66 -19.29
N ALA A 79 19.16 -3.12 -19.41
CA ALA A 79 19.51 -1.70 -19.29
C ALA A 79 19.69 -1.08 -20.70
N ASP A 80 18.59 -0.89 -21.42
CA ASP A 80 18.59 -0.56 -22.85
C ASP A 80 17.30 0.22 -23.23
N SER A 81 17.24 0.69 -24.47
CA SER A 81 16.08 1.30 -25.10
C SER A 81 14.86 0.37 -25.16
N TYR A 82 13.68 0.96 -25.41
CA TYR A 82 12.43 0.21 -25.37
C TYR A 82 12.35 -0.87 -26.47
N ASP A 83 12.95 -0.67 -27.64
CA ASP A 83 12.97 -1.71 -28.68
C ASP A 83 13.73 -2.96 -28.24
N THR A 84 14.85 -2.79 -27.54
CA THR A 84 15.63 -3.91 -27.02
C THR A 84 14.89 -4.59 -25.87
N VAL A 85 14.41 -3.82 -24.88
CA VAL A 85 13.82 -4.42 -23.67
C VAL A 85 12.48 -5.10 -23.93
N ARG A 86 11.67 -4.61 -24.88
CA ARG A 86 10.38 -5.23 -25.25
C ARG A 86 10.54 -6.56 -25.98
N ALA A 87 11.74 -6.87 -26.49
CA ALA A 87 12.05 -8.16 -27.10
C ALA A 87 12.21 -9.28 -26.05
N GLY A 88 12.46 -8.90 -24.79
CA GLY A 88 12.37 -9.78 -23.63
C GLY A 88 11.09 -9.51 -22.86
N ASP A 89 11.24 -9.40 -21.54
CA ASP A 89 10.14 -9.17 -20.62
C ASP A 89 10.14 -7.74 -20.11
N ALA A 90 8.99 -7.07 -20.23
CA ALA A 90 8.82 -5.69 -19.80
C ALA A 90 7.36 -5.37 -19.46
N LEU A 91 7.16 -4.45 -18.53
CA LEU A 91 5.89 -3.75 -18.35
C LEU A 91 6.13 -2.26 -18.61
N ALA A 92 5.30 -1.65 -19.46
CA ALA A 92 5.48 -0.27 -19.87
C ALA A 92 4.17 0.52 -19.91
N LEU A 93 4.27 1.82 -19.67
CA LEU A 93 3.28 2.80 -20.09
C LEU A 93 3.82 3.49 -21.33
N LEU A 94 3.21 3.20 -22.48
CA LEU A 94 3.60 3.78 -23.75
C LEU A 94 2.79 5.03 -24.05
N PHE A 95 3.47 6.08 -24.48
CA PHE A 95 2.90 7.17 -25.24
C PHE A 95 2.91 6.83 -26.73
N PHE A 96 1.83 7.13 -27.45
CA PHE A 96 1.77 7.01 -28.90
C PHE A 96 0.68 7.91 -29.50
N PHE A 97 0.55 7.91 -30.82
CA PHE A 97 -0.59 8.51 -31.51
C PHE A 97 -1.45 7.45 -32.19
N SER A 98 -2.77 7.61 -32.12
CA SER A 98 -3.72 6.90 -32.98
C SER A 98 -4.21 7.86 -34.05
N GLY A 99 -3.56 7.87 -35.21
CA GLY A 99 -3.74 8.93 -36.20
C GLY A 99 -3.21 10.25 -35.66
N ALA A 100 -4.08 11.25 -35.48
CA ALA A 100 -3.72 12.56 -34.93
C ALA A 100 -3.97 12.70 -33.42
N THR A 101 -4.49 11.66 -32.77
CA THR A 101 -4.86 11.71 -31.35
C THR A 101 -3.74 11.15 -30.48
N PRO A 102 -3.08 11.96 -29.63
CA PRO A 102 -2.10 11.46 -28.68
C PRO A 102 -2.79 10.70 -27.55
N ASN A 103 -2.17 9.60 -27.12
CA ASN A 103 -2.74 8.73 -26.11
C ASN A 103 -1.65 7.94 -25.37
N ILE A 104 -2.07 7.28 -24.30
CA ILE A 104 -1.23 6.37 -23.52
C ILE A 104 -1.92 5.01 -23.35
N ARG A 105 -1.14 3.95 -23.21
CA ARG A 105 -1.63 2.60 -22.85
C ARG A 105 -0.61 1.81 -22.04
N LEU A 106 -1.08 0.82 -21.29
CA LEU A 106 -0.21 -0.18 -20.68
C LEU A 106 0.13 -1.26 -21.70
N VAL A 107 1.38 -1.72 -21.67
CA VAL A 107 1.86 -2.81 -22.50
C VAL A 107 2.64 -3.80 -21.62
N GLU A 108 2.29 -5.07 -21.76
CA GLU A 108 3.06 -6.21 -21.29
C GLU A 108 3.83 -6.79 -22.48
N SER A 109 5.13 -7.01 -22.31
CA SER A 109 5.97 -7.77 -23.22
C SER A 109 6.41 -9.06 -22.52
N ASP A 110 6.23 -10.19 -23.21
CA ASP A 110 6.60 -11.53 -22.77
C ASP A 110 7.39 -12.21 -23.89
N GLY A 111 8.72 -12.29 -23.74
CA GLY A 111 9.61 -12.80 -24.78
C GLY A 111 9.39 -12.19 -26.17
N GLY A 112 9.07 -10.89 -26.24
CA GLY A 112 8.77 -10.18 -27.50
C GLY A 112 7.31 -10.17 -27.94
N SER A 113 6.44 -10.99 -27.33
CA SER A 113 4.99 -10.92 -27.56
C SER A 113 4.39 -9.79 -26.74
N GLN A 114 3.65 -8.89 -27.39
CA GLN A 114 3.05 -7.73 -26.72
C GLN A 114 1.54 -7.91 -26.54
N ALA A 115 1.06 -7.55 -25.36
CA ALA A 115 -0.35 -7.46 -25.04
C ALA A 115 -0.66 -6.13 -24.34
N GLU A 116 -1.79 -5.53 -24.68
CA GLU A 116 -2.05 -4.12 -24.41
C GLU A 116 -3.34 -3.92 -23.62
N SER A 117 -3.42 -2.85 -22.85
CA SER A 117 -4.69 -2.36 -22.29
C SER A 117 -5.48 -1.57 -23.34
N ALA A 118 -6.67 -1.10 -22.95
CA ALA A 118 -7.29 0.04 -23.62
C ALA A 118 -6.37 1.28 -23.59
N GLN A 119 -6.68 2.29 -24.40
CA GLN A 119 -5.94 3.55 -24.46
C GLN A 119 -6.70 4.68 -23.76
N PHE A 120 -5.95 5.63 -23.19
CA PHE A 120 -6.47 6.90 -22.71
C PHE A 120 -5.96 8.03 -23.61
N ASN A 121 -6.86 8.81 -24.20
CA ASN A 121 -6.49 9.95 -25.03
C ASN A 121 -6.05 11.11 -24.13
N ILE A 122 -4.85 11.63 -24.38
CA ILE A 122 -4.30 12.77 -23.64
C ILE A 122 -4.48 14.05 -24.45
N THR A 123 -4.36 15.18 -23.77
CA THR A 123 -4.26 16.50 -24.40
C THR A 123 -2.83 16.98 -24.27
N LEU A 124 -2.21 17.41 -25.38
CA LEU A 124 -0.87 17.97 -25.34
C LEU A 124 -0.83 19.23 -24.46
N GLY A 125 0.23 19.39 -23.68
CA GLY A 125 0.43 20.49 -22.73
C GLY A 125 -0.32 20.32 -21.40
N VAL A 126 -1.16 19.29 -21.26
CA VAL A 126 -1.81 18.97 -19.98
C VAL A 126 -0.89 18.08 -19.15
N THR A 127 -0.85 18.34 -17.84
CA THR A 127 -0.13 17.52 -16.87
C THR A 127 -1.08 16.49 -16.27
N TYR A 128 -0.63 15.25 -16.21
CA TYR A 128 -1.37 14.13 -15.63
C TYR A 128 -0.57 13.51 -14.49
N HIS A 129 -1.27 13.08 -13.46
CA HIS A 129 -0.68 12.40 -12.31
C HIS A 129 -1.11 10.94 -12.33
N LEU A 130 -0.16 10.03 -12.15
CA LEU A 130 -0.36 8.60 -12.32
C LEU A 130 -0.16 7.85 -11.00
N THR A 131 -0.93 6.77 -10.84
CA THR A 131 -0.64 5.67 -9.93
C THR A 131 -0.64 4.39 -10.75
N ILE A 132 0.53 3.78 -10.92
CA ILE A 132 0.71 2.50 -11.60
C ILE A 132 0.83 1.42 -10.53
N THR A 133 -0.09 0.47 -10.52
CA THR A 133 -0.14 -0.60 -9.53
C THR A 133 -0.03 -1.94 -10.22
N ARG A 134 0.98 -2.73 -9.83
CA ARG A 134 0.99 -4.17 -10.06
C ARG A 134 0.43 -4.85 -8.82
N ASP A 135 -0.60 -5.65 -9.05
CA ASP A 135 -1.23 -6.51 -8.05
C ASP A 135 -1.08 -7.96 -8.52
N GLU A 136 -0.21 -8.74 -7.86
CA GLU A 136 0.02 -10.15 -8.23
C GLU A 136 -1.01 -11.14 -7.70
N ASP A 137 -1.83 -10.70 -6.77
CA ASP A 137 -2.81 -11.53 -6.07
C ASP A 137 -4.15 -11.53 -6.81
N THR A 138 -4.39 -10.51 -7.64
CA THR A 138 -5.56 -10.43 -8.52
C THR A 138 -5.33 -11.18 -9.85
N GLY A 139 -6.05 -12.29 -10.05
CA GLY A 139 -5.98 -13.08 -11.28
C GLY A 139 -4.83 -14.10 -11.30
N ALA A 140 -4.74 -14.92 -12.35
CA ALA A 140 -3.77 -16.01 -12.38
C ALA A 140 -2.31 -15.54 -12.34
N ASN A 141 -2.02 -14.43 -13.02
CA ASN A 141 -0.67 -13.87 -13.14
C ASN A 141 -0.57 -12.42 -12.64
N GLY A 142 -1.60 -11.93 -11.95
CA GLY A 142 -1.68 -10.54 -11.53
C GLY A 142 -2.35 -9.61 -12.56
N THR A 143 -2.49 -8.36 -12.14
CA THR A 143 -2.97 -7.25 -12.95
C THR A 143 -2.01 -6.07 -12.84
N LEU A 144 -1.89 -5.33 -13.94
CA LEU A 144 -1.26 -4.03 -13.98
C LEU A 144 -2.33 -2.98 -14.25
N THR A 145 -2.41 -1.98 -13.39
CA THR A 145 -3.36 -0.87 -13.53
C THR A 145 -2.63 0.46 -13.55
N CYS A 146 -3.19 1.45 -14.24
CA CYS A 146 -2.73 2.83 -14.25
C CYS A 146 -3.93 3.75 -14.06
N ALA A 147 -4.08 4.26 -12.84
CA ALA A 147 -5.05 5.28 -12.52
C ALA A 147 -4.50 6.66 -12.89
N ILE A 148 -5.27 7.42 -13.66
CA ILE A 148 -4.88 8.69 -14.28
C ILE A 148 -5.69 9.81 -13.65
N TYR A 149 -5.02 10.82 -13.10
CA TYR A 149 -5.65 11.91 -12.35
C TYR A 149 -5.33 13.26 -12.98
N SER A 150 -6.25 14.21 -12.82
CA SER A 150 -6.08 15.61 -13.25
C SER A 150 -5.38 16.50 -12.21
N ASP A 151 -5.20 16.02 -10.98
CA ASP A 151 -4.65 16.78 -9.86
C ASP A 151 -3.51 16.05 -9.15
N ALA A 152 -2.56 16.81 -8.60
CA ALA A 152 -1.37 16.27 -7.94
C ALA A 152 -1.69 15.47 -6.67
N ALA A 153 -2.81 15.78 -6.00
CA ALA A 153 -3.28 15.03 -4.84
C ALA A 153 -3.88 13.67 -5.22
N ARG A 154 -4.06 13.39 -6.52
CA ARG A 154 -4.63 12.15 -7.06
C ARG A 154 -6.03 11.86 -6.50
N THR A 155 -6.89 12.88 -6.54
CA THR A 155 -8.27 12.81 -6.01
C THR A 155 -9.33 12.86 -7.13
N ASN A 156 -9.02 13.47 -8.27
CA ASN A 156 -9.89 13.60 -9.44
C ASN A 156 -9.48 12.61 -10.52
N LEU A 157 -9.96 11.37 -10.40
CA LEU A 157 -9.74 10.28 -11.34
C LEU A 157 -10.37 10.60 -12.70
N LEU A 158 -9.59 10.48 -13.77
CA LEU A 158 -10.03 10.64 -15.16
C LEU A 158 -10.35 9.29 -15.79
N ASP A 159 -9.45 8.31 -15.61
CA ASP A 159 -9.58 6.96 -16.15
C ASP A 159 -8.68 5.97 -15.40
N THR A 160 -8.93 4.66 -15.57
CA THR A 160 -8.05 3.59 -15.09
C THR A 160 -7.82 2.58 -16.20
N LEU A 161 -6.59 2.56 -16.71
CA LEU A 161 -6.15 1.52 -17.64
C LEU A 161 -5.90 0.23 -16.86
N THR A 162 -6.33 -0.91 -17.40
CA THR A 162 -6.14 -2.22 -16.78
C THR A 162 -5.61 -3.22 -17.80
N ARG A 163 -4.59 -3.98 -17.40
CA ARG A 163 -4.04 -5.12 -18.13
C ARG A 163 -3.97 -6.33 -17.19
N THR A 164 -4.72 -7.37 -17.49
CA THR A 164 -4.49 -8.69 -16.88
C THR A 164 -3.22 -9.29 -17.45
N LEU A 165 -2.27 -9.65 -16.60
CA LEU A 165 -0.97 -10.15 -17.04
C LEU A 165 -1.08 -11.57 -17.59
N GLY A 166 -0.32 -11.85 -18.64
CA GLY A 166 -0.16 -13.16 -19.24
C GLY A 166 0.85 -14.03 -18.49
N VAL A 167 1.85 -13.41 -17.85
CA VAL A 167 2.93 -14.12 -17.13
C VAL A 167 3.37 -13.34 -15.88
N LYS A 168 3.78 -14.07 -14.83
CA LYS A 168 4.41 -13.49 -13.62
C LYS A 168 5.91 -13.32 -13.82
N ASN A 169 6.30 -12.20 -14.42
CA ASN A 169 7.71 -11.85 -14.64
C ASN A 169 8.24 -10.93 -13.55
N ASP A 170 9.47 -11.14 -13.10
CA ASP A 170 10.13 -10.25 -12.13
C ASP A 170 11.03 -9.27 -12.87
N PHE A 171 11.18 -8.05 -12.34
CA PHE A 171 11.98 -7.00 -13.00
C PHE A 171 13.09 -6.45 -12.11
N ARG A 172 14.12 -5.89 -12.75
CA ARG A 172 15.31 -5.32 -12.11
C ARG A 172 15.39 -3.80 -12.24
N TYR A 173 15.16 -3.30 -13.44
CA TYR A 173 15.35 -1.90 -13.78
C TYR A 173 14.02 -1.17 -13.82
N VAL A 174 14.05 0.14 -13.55
CA VAL A 174 12.92 1.06 -13.68
C VAL A 174 13.35 2.29 -14.46
N TYR A 175 12.47 2.78 -15.32
CA TYR A 175 12.73 3.85 -16.26
C TYR A 175 11.62 4.91 -16.15
N PRO A 176 11.96 6.18 -15.90
CA PRO A 176 11.04 7.30 -16.11
C PRO A 176 10.91 7.69 -17.59
N LEU A 177 11.87 7.29 -18.44
CA LEU A 177 11.83 7.57 -19.87
C LEU A 177 12.68 6.55 -20.63
N SER A 178 12.14 6.05 -21.74
CA SER A 178 12.92 5.38 -22.77
C SER A 178 12.37 5.70 -24.16
N SER A 179 13.25 6.13 -25.06
CA SER A 179 12.98 6.14 -26.49
C SER A 179 12.79 4.71 -27.02
N PHE A 180 12.35 4.60 -28.26
CA PHE A 180 12.21 3.31 -28.93
C PHE A 180 13.53 2.79 -29.47
N ASN A 181 14.30 3.59 -30.20
CA ASN A 181 15.48 3.21 -30.99
C ASN A 181 15.16 2.44 -32.30
N ALA A 182 14.47 3.09 -33.24
CA ALA A 182 14.28 2.56 -34.60
C ALA A 182 14.27 3.66 -35.65
N THR A 183 14.32 3.32 -36.93
CA THR A 183 14.65 4.22 -38.06
C THR A 183 13.70 5.40 -38.38
N ASN A 184 12.76 5.77 -37.51
CA ASN A 184 11.77 6.83 -37.75
C ASN A 184 12.16 8.13 -37.02
N ALA A 185 12.08 9.27 -37.72
CA ALA A 185 12.49 10.59 -37.20
C ALA A 185 11.37 11.39 -36.50
N ASN A 186 10.16 10.85 -36.39
CA ASN A 186 9.07 11.47 -35.65
C ASN A 186 9.50 11.71 -34.20
N LYS A 187 9.09 12.85 -33.66
CA LYS A 187 9.57 13.32 -32.37
C LYS A 187 8.49 13.83 -31.44
N HIS A 188 8.84 13.95 -30.16
CA HIS A 188 8.00 14.57 -29.14
C HIS A 188 8.82 15.24 -28.05
N THR A 189 8.16 16.15 -27.32
CA THR A 189 8.72 16.91 -26.21
C THR A 189 7.84 16.70 -24.99
N GLY A 190 8.44 16.55 -23.82
CA GLY A 190 7.69 16.28 -22.61
C GLY A 190 8.57 16.15 -21.38
N PHE A 191 7.94 15.71 -20.29
CA PHE A 191 8.65 15.35 -19.08
C PHE A 191 7.92 14.26 -18.31
N THR A 192 8.68 13.58 -17.48
CA THR A 192 8.22 12.79 -16.34
C THR A 192 8.86 13.33 -15.07
N GLN A 193 8.15 13.31 -13.95
CA GLN A 193 8.68 13.81 -12.68
C GLN A 193 8.09 13.08 -11.48
N ASP A 194 8.73 13.29 -10.34
CA ASP A 194 8.28 12.84 -9.02
C ASP A 194 7.99 11.34 -9.00
N LEU A 195 8.88 10.53 -9.61
CA LEU A 195 8.77 9.07 -9.58
C LEU A 195 8.96 8.61 -8.13
N ASP A 196 7.96 7.95 -7.58
CA ASP A 196 7.96 7.35 -6.25
C ASP A 196 7.71 5.85 -6.43
N ILE A 197 8.60 5.04 -5.85
CA ILE A 197 8.63 3.59 -6.00
C ILE A 197 8.37 2.97 -4.63
N THR A 198 7.26 2.25 -4.50
CA THR A 198 6.92 1.51 -3.29
C THR A 198 6.67 0.05 -3.65
N ASN A 199 7.57 -0.84 -3.23
CA ASN A 199 7.25 -2.26 -3.18
C ASN A 199 6.25 -2.45 -2.03
N SER A 200 5.09 -3.01 -2.32
CA SER A 200 4.04 -3.20 -1.33
C SER A 200 3.83 -4.68 -1.10
N THR A 201 3.58 -5.10 0.13
CA THR A 201 3.16 -6.48 0.42
C THR A 201 1.72 -6.75 -0.03
N GLY A 202 1.08 -5.81 -0.75
CA GLY A 202 -0.33 -5.84 -1.12
C GLY A 202 -1.25 -5.47 0.05
N THR A 203 -0.97 -6.03 1.21
CA THR A 203 -1.75 -5.90 2.44
C THR A 203 -1.45 -4.60 3.22
N PRO A 204 -2.32 -4.19 4.16
CA PRO A 204 -2.04 -3.04 5.03
C PRO A 204 -0.83 -3.29 5.94
N GLN A 205 -0.35 -2.25 6.60
CA GLN A 205 0.58 -2.36 7.72
C GLN A 205 -0.05 -1.69 8.94
N VAL A 206 -0.13 -2.41 10.06
CA VAL A 206 -0.76 -1.93 11.29
C VAL A 206 0.14 -2.21 12.49
N SER A 207 0.25 -1.26 13.41
CA SER A 207 0.94 -1.44 14.69
C SER A 207 -0.04 -1.47 15.85
N THR A 208 0.22 -2.32 16.84
CA THR A 208 -0.53 -2.41 18.09
C THR A 208 0.14 -1.57 19.18
N GLN A 209 -0.61 -0.74 19.90
CA GLN A 209 -0.17 -0.11 21.15
C GLN A 209 -0.89 -0.72 22.36
N LEU A 210 -0.33 -0.58 23.56
CA LEU A 210 -0.96 -1.11 24.77
C LEU A 210 -2.37 -0.54 24.98
N PRO A 211 -3.34 -1.34 25.46
CA PRO A 211 -4.65 -0.82 25.81
C PRO A 211 -4.59 0.21 26.94
N THR A 212 -5.50 1.17 26.90
CA THR A 212 -5.68 2.23 27.89
C THR A 212 -7.07 2.13 28.52
N ALA A 213 -7.36 2.98 29.52
CA ALA A 213 -8.67 3.02 30.20
C ALA A 213 -9.17 1.64 30.67
N ILE A 214 -8.25 0.81 31.19
CA ILE A 214 -8.54 -0.57 31.56
C ILE A 214 -9.37 -0.62 32.83
N THR A 215 -10.58 -1.17 32.74
CA THR A 215 -11.46 -1.48 33.86
C THR A 215 -11.59 -3.00 34.03
N ALA A 216 -12.47 -3.45 34.92
CA ALA A 216 -12.75 -4.87 35.09
C ALA A 216 -13.45 -5.51 33.88
N THR A 217 -14.23 -4.74 33.12
CA THR A 217 -15.07 -5.25 32.03
C THR A 217 -14.79 -4.61 30.67
N THR A 218 -13.97 -3.55 30.63
CA THR A 218 -13.66 -2.80 29.41
C THR A 218 -12.21 -2.37 29.33
N ALA A 219 -11.74 -2.07 28.12
CA ALA A 219 -10.50 -1.36 27.85
C ALA A 219 -10.63 -0.59 26.53
N THR A 220 -9.69 0.31 26.25
CA THR A 220 -9.55 0.96 24.94
C THR A 220 -8.35 0.36 24.22
N GLY A 221 -8.60 -0.34 23.11
CA GLY A 221 -7.54 -0.82 22.21
C GLY A 221 -7.00 0.34 21.37
N ASN A 222 -5.68 0.40 21.18
CA ASN A 222 -4.99 1.48 20.46
C ASN A 222 -4.21 0.89 19.27
N GLY A 223 -4.47 1.37 18.06
CA GLY A 223 -3.77 0.91 16.85
C GLY A 223 -3.29 2.07 15.99
N THR A 224 -2.42 1.79 15.03
CA THR A 224 -2.06 2.76 13.98
C THR A 224 -1.92 2.04 12.65
N ILE A 225 -2.68 2.48 11.65
CA ILE A 225 -2.51 2.03 10.27
C ILE A 225 -1.36 2.84 9.67
N ALA A 226 -0.22 2.19 9.50
CA ALA A 226 1.01 2.77 8.97
C ALA A 226 1.05 2.76 7.44
N ASP A 227 0.39 1.78 6.82
CA ASP A 227 0.22 1.67 5.37
C ASP A 227 -1.16 1.07 5.04
N LEU A 228 -1.81 1.54 3.98
CA LEU A 228 -3.04 0.96 3.47
C LEU A 228 -2.79 -0.27 2.58
N GLY A 229 -1.55 -0.47 2.12
CA GLY A 229 -1.24 -1.42 1.06
C GLY A 229 -1.68 -0.86 -0.29
N ILE A 230 -2.14 -1.73 -1.19
CA ILE A 230 -2.48 -1.35 -2.57
C ILE A 230 -3.98 -1.09 -2.81
N SER A 231 -4.82 -1.28 -1.80
CA SER A 231 -6.25 -0.96 -1.84
C SER A 231 -6.72 -0.35 -0.52
N ALA A 232 -7.88 0.30 -0.55
CA ALA A 232 -8.45 0.91 0.64
C ALA A 232 -8.69 -0.15 1.73
N VAL A 233 -8.39 0.21 2.99
CA VAL A 233 -8.70 -0.63 4.15
C VAL A 233 -10.22 -0.68 4.31
N THR A 234 -10.78 -1.89 4.26
CA THR A 234 -12.22 -2.16 4.32
C THR A 234 -12.70 -2.52 5.73
N ALA A 235 -11.81 -3.01 6.58
CA ALA A 235 -12.06 -3.33 7.98
C ALA A 235 -10.81 -3.07 8.83
N HIS A 236 -10.97 -2.61 10.07
CA HIS A 236 -9.86 -2.49 11.03
C HIS A 236 -10.39 -2.58 12.45
N GLY A 237 -9.55 -2.99 13.40
CA GLY A 237 -10.01 -3.17 14.78
C GLY A 237 -8.98 -3.89 15.64
N TRP A 238 -9.48 -4.60 16.65
CA TRP A 238 -8.68 -5.43 17.56
C TRP A 238 -9.21 -6.86 17.64
N VAL A 239 -8.31 -7.79 17.91
CA VAL A 239 -8.61 -9.16 18.34
C VAL A 239 -8.02 -9.39 19.73
N TRP A 240 -8.72 -10.10 20.61
CA TRP A 240 -8.22 -10.42 21.95
C TRP A 240 -8.79 -11.71 22.56
N ASP A 241 -7.99 -12.34 23.42
CA ASP A 241 -8.35 -13.54 24.18
C ASP A 241 -7.51 -13.67 25.46
N THR A 242 -7.91 -14.56 26.37
CA THR A 242 -7.15 -15.01 27.54
C THR A 242 -6.06 -16.03 27.21
N SER A 243 -6.12 -16.63 26.01
CA SER A 243 -5.05 -17.43 25.42
C SER A 243 -4.18 -16.58 24.48
N ALA A 244 -2.95 -17.03 24.21
CA ALA A 244 -2.05 -16.29 23.33
C ALA A 244 -2.59 -16.26 21.88
N ILE A 245 -2.58 -15.07 21.26
CA ILE A 245 -3.04 -14.86 19.89
C ILE A 245 -1.87 -15.00 18.90
N ASP A 246 -1.95 -16.03 18.05
CA ASP A 246 -1.07 -16.21 16.89
C ASP A 246 -1.41 -15.21 15.76
N THR A 247 -0.37 -14.76 15.06
CA THR A 247 -0.41 -13.94 13.85
C THR A 247 -1.24 -14.53 12.70
N ALA A 248 -1.47 -15.85 12.67
CA ALA A 248 -2.21 -16.51 11.59
C ALA A 248 -3.75 -16.50 11.77
N VAL A 249 -4.28 -15.99 12.88
CA VAL A 249 -5.71 -16.15 13.20
C VAL A 249 -6.54 -14.97 12.73
N VAL A 250 -7.58 -15.21 11.92
CA VAL A 250 -8.47 -14.22 11.26
C VAL A 250 -9.47 -13.58 12.25
N PRO A 251 -9.89 -12.30 12.10
CA PRO A 251 -10.90 -11.71 12.98
C PRO A 251 -12.23 -12.45 12.77
N GLY A 252 -12.98 -12.70 13.85
CA GLY A 252 -14.15 -13.60 13.82
C GLY A 252 -13.84 -15.09 13.91
N SER A 253 -12.57 -15.50 13.84
CA SER A 253 -12.10 -16.86 14.21
C SER A 253 -11.33 -16.91 15.55
N GLN A 254 -10.93 -15.73 16.07
CA GLN A 254 -10.59 -15.47 17.47
C GLN A 254 -11.86 -15.32 18.32
N PRO A 255 -11.83 -15.56 19.64
CA PRO A 255 -13.06 -15.57 20.44
C PRO A 255 -13.67 -14.17 20.64
N ASN A 256 -12.89 -13.08 20.53
CA ASN A 256 -13.41 -11.72 20.54
C ASN A 256 -12.69 -10.80 19.55
N SER A 257 -13.45 -9.95 18.87
CA SER A 257 -12.93 -8.93 17.98
C SER A 257 -13.84 -7.71 17.88
N THR A 258 -13.29 -6.59 17.45
CA THR A 258 -14.03 -5.39 17.03
C THR A 258 -13.82 -5.14 15.56
N ASP A 259 -14.76 -4.45 14.92
CA ASP A 259 -14.62 -3.97 13.54
C ASP A 259 -15.12 -2.52 13.48
N GLU A 260 -14.20 -1.60 13.27
CA GLU A 260 -14.45 -0.16 13.12
C GLU A 260 -14.72 0.20 11.63
N GLY A 261 -14.81 -0.78 10.75
CA GLY A 261 -15.09 -0.63 9.33
C GLY A 261 -13.90 -0.08 8.54
N ALA A 262 -14.18 0.74 7.52
CA ALA A 262 -13.13 1.30 6.67
C ALA A 262 -12.12 2.14 7.47
N GLY A 263 -10.83 2.01 7.15
CA GLY A 263 -9.72 2.66 7.84
C GLY A 263 -8.94 3.63 6.97
N ALA A 264 -8.26 4.60 7.60
CA ALA A 264 -7.34 5.52 6.95
C ALA A 264 -5.98 5.51 7.68
N LEU A 265 -4.96 6.08 7.04
CA LEU A 265 -3.63 6.21 7.66
C LEU A 265 -3.73 6.99 8.98
N GLY A 266 -3.00 6.51 9.98
CA GLY A 266 -2.92 7.15 11.29
C GLY A 266 -3.49 6.31 12.44
N PRO A 267 -3.57 6.92 13.63
CA PRO A 267 -3.99 6.23 14.84
C PRO A 267 -5.50 5.99 14.85
N PHE A 268 -5.91 4.88 15.46
CA PHE A 268 -7.31 4.56 15.72
C PHE A 268 -7.46 3.95 17.12
N THR A 269 -8.69 3.98 17.64
CA THR A 269 -9.04 3.38 18.92
C THR A 269 -10.28 2.53 18.77
N THR A 270 -10.40 1.47 19.57
CA THR A 270 -11.56 0.59 19.59
C THR A 270 -12.00 0.27 21.02
N ALA A 271 -13.30 0.08 21.23
CA ALA A 271 -13.85 -0.27 22.53
C ALA A 271 -13.78 -1.78 22.76
N ILE A 272 -12.90 -2.22 23.66
CA ILE A 272 -12.83 -3.60 24.12
C ILE A 272 -13.82 -3.75 25.27
N THR A 273 -14.73 -4.73 25.15
CA THR A 273 -15.78 -4.98 26.14
C THR A 273 -15.87 -6.48 26.46
N GLY A 274 -16.64 -6.84 27.50
CA GLY A 274 -16.83 -8.25 27.89
C GLY A 274 -15.62 -8.86 28.60
N LEU A 275 -14.73 -8.04 29.17
CA LEU A 275 -13.60 -8.53 29.96
C LEU A 275 -14.09 -9.12 31.29
N THR A 276 -13.34 -10.09 31.80
CA THR A 276 -13.49 -10.58 33.17
C THR A 276 -12.36 -10.00 34.02
N GLY A 277 -12.73 -9.32 35.09
CA GLY A 277 -11.79 -8.59 35.94
C GLY A 277 -10.69 -9.50 36.51
N GLY A 278 -9.45 -9.01 36.51
CA GLY A 278 -8.30 -9.72 37.05
C GLY A 278 -7.67 -10.79 36.14
N LEU A 279 -8.25 -11.07 34.96
CA LEU A 279 -7.64 -11.97 33.98
C LEU A 279 -6.56 -11.27 33.13
N ILE A 280 -5.62 -12.05 32.61
CA ILE A 280 -4.64 -11.62 31.62
C ILE A 280 -5.23 -11.86 30.22
N TYR A 281 -5.09 -10.87 29.35
CA TYR A 281 -5.49 -10.92 27.96
C TYR A 281 -4.31 -10.66 27.05
N PHE A 282 -4.33 -11.30 25.89
CA PHE A 282 -3.43 -11.10 24.76
C PHE A 282 -4.23 -10.52 23.61
N GLY A 283 -3.66 -9.54 22.89
CA GLY A 283 -4.39 -8.86 21.83
C GLY A 283 -3.49 -8.23 20.78
N ARG A 284 -4.10 -7.93 19.63
CA ARG A 284 -3.44 -7.35 18.45
C ARG A 284 -4.41 -6.40 17.74
N ALA A 285 -3.90 -5.29 17.22
CA ALA A 285 -4.59 -4.49 16.22
C ALA A 285 -4.55 -5.23 14.86
N TYR A 286 -5.59 -5.06 14.04
CA TYR A 286 -5.63 -5.59 12.68
C TYR A 286 -6.15 -4.55 11.68
N ALA A 287 -5.79 -4.74 10.41
CA ALA A 287 -6.36 -4.01 9.28
C ALA A 287 -6.49 -4.94 8.07
N THR A 288 -7.58 -4.80 7.32
CA THR A 288 -7.93 -5.62 6.16
C THR A 288 -8.14 -4.74 4.94
N ASN A 289 -7.52 -5.10 3.82
CA ASN A 289 -7.86 -4.57 2.51
C ASN A 289 -8.20 -5.73 1.55
N THR A 290 -8.34 -5.47 0.25
CA THR A 290 -8.67 -6.53 -0.72
C THR A 290 -7.59 -7.60 -0.86
N GLN A 291 -6.35 -7.32 -0.45
CA GLN A 291 -5.22 -8.26 -0.52
C GLN A 291 -5.09 -9.13 0.72
N GLY A 292 -5.74 -8.75 1.83
CA GLY A 292 -5.78 -9.56 3.03
C GLY A 292 -5.75 -8.76 4.32
N THR A 293 -5.64 -9.50 5.42
CA THR A 293 -5.59 -8.95 6.79
C THR A 293 -4.16 -9.02 7.32
N THR A 294 -3.69 -7.92 7.90
CA THR A 294 -2.46 -7.89 8.68
C THR A 294 -2.74 -7.64 10.14
N TYR A 295 -1.80 -8.09 10.97
CA TYR A 295 -1.82 -7.93 12.41
C TYR A 295 -0.58 -7.18 12.86
N GLY A 296 -0.78 -6.32 13.83
CA GLY A 296 0.33 -5.71 14.55
C GLY A 296 0.96 -6.69 15.53
N GLU A 297 1.96 -6.17 16.24
CA GLU A 297 2.63 -6.89 17.32
C GLU A 297 1.65 -7.33 18.41
N GLY A 298 1.94 -8.48 19.03
CA GLY A 298 1.16 -9.01 20.15
C GLY A 298 1.45 -8.23 21.42
N VAL A 299 0.40 -7.81 22.12
CA VAL A 299 0.51 -7.22 23.46
C VAL A 299 -0.24 -8.06 24.49
N GLN A 300 0.15 -7.92 25.76
CA GLN A 300 -0.56 -8.51 26.89
C GLN A 300 -0.91 -7.44 27.92
N TRP A 301 -2.07 -7.56 28.55
CA TRP A 301 -2.50 -6.71 29.66
C TRP A 301 -3.34 -7.48 30.66
N LYS A 302 -3.50 -6.94 31.86
CA LYS A 302 -4.39 -7.47 32.88
C LYS A 302 -5.63 -6.59 32.98
N ALA A 303 -6.82 -7.17 32.86
CA ALA A 303 -8.07 -6.45 33.14
C ALA A 303 -8.09 -5.97 34.59
N GLY A 304 -8.71 -4.82 34.84
CA GLY A 304 -8.86 -4.26 36.18
C GLY A 304 -9.49 -5.29 37.14
N ALA A 305 -9.15 -5.25 38.42
CA ALA A 305 -9.84 -6.12 39.38
C ALA A 305 -11.29 -5.64 39.56
N SER A 306 -12.24 -6.58 39.65
CA SER A 306 -13.56 -6.27 40.17
C SER A 306 -13.42 -6.04 41.67
N TYR A 307 -13.49 -4.78 42.10
CA TYR A 307 -13.63 -4.46 43.51
C TYR A 307 -15.12 -4.44 43.84
N SER A 308 -15.58 -5.35 44.70
CA SER A 308 -16.82 -5.08 45.42
C SER A 308 -16.50 -4.01 46.45
N THR A 309 -17.08 -2.82 46.32
CA THR A 309 -17.16 -1.92 47.47
C THR A 309 -17.92 -2.69 48.54
N LYS A 310 -17.29 -2.84 49.70
CA LYS A 310 -17.96 -3.40 50.86
C LYS A 310 -19.00 -2.38 51.30
N GLU A 311 -20.27 -2.67 51.05
CA GLU A 311 -21.39 -1.83 51.43
C GLU A 311 -21.73 -2.09 52.91
N TRP A 312 -22.30 -1.08 53.58
CA TRP A 312 -22.80 -1.28 54.95
C TRP A 312 -23.80 -2.43 54.99
N GLY A 313 -23.58 -3.38 55.90
CA GLY A 313 -24.43 -4.56 56.05
C GLY A 313 -24.00 -5.77 55.22
N ASP A 314 -22.96 -5.66 54.38
CA ASP A 314 -22.39 -6.84 53.71
C ASP A 314 -21.91 -7.86 54.73
N THR A 315 -22.28 -9.12 54.50
CA THR A 315 -21.83 -10.26 55.30
C THR A 315 -21.10 -11.26 54.40
N SER A 316 -19.96 -11.76 54.88
CA SER A 316 -19.17 -12.76 54.15
C SER A 316 -18.55 -13.77 55.11
N MET A 317 -18.27 -14.98 54.64
CA MET A 317 -17.57 -16.00 55.42
C MET A 317 -16.11 -16.07 54.98
N LYS A 318 -15.16 -16.00 55.92
CA LYS A 318 -13.74 -16.31 55.67
C LYS A 318 -13.32 -17.46 56.58
N GLY A 319 -13.21 -18.67 56.02
CA GLY A 319 -13.04 -19.88 56.82
C GLY A 319 -14.27 -20.11 57.72
N ASN A 320 -14.05 -20.20 59.03
CA ASN A 320 -15.11 -20.38 60.03
C ASN A 320 -15.56 -19.06 60.69
N GLU A 321 -15.08 -17.90 60.21
CA GLU A 321 -15.41 -16.59 60.76
C GLU A 321 -16.46 -15.89 59.88
N LEU A 322 -17.49 -15.35 60.53
CA LEU A 322 -18.45 -14.46 59.87
C LEU A 322 -17.88 -13.04 59.91
N HIS A 323 -17.75 -12.41 58.75
CA HIS A 323 -17.33 -11.02 58.61
C HIS A 323 -18.54 -10.14 58.27
N THR A 324 -18.64 -8.98 58.92
CA THR A 324 -19.67 -7.96 58.61
C THR A 324 -19.04 -6.61 58.37
N VAL A 325 -19.59 -5.81 57.46
CA VAL A 325 -19.15 -4.44 57.20
C VAL A 325 -19.99 -3.45 58.00
N GLY A 326 -19.35 -2.72 58.91
CA GLY A 326 -20.01 -1.70 59.72
C GLY A 326 -20.40 -0.46 58.91
N GLU A 327 -21.22 0.41 59.52
CA GLU A 327 -21.64 1.69 58.91
C GLU A 327 -20.44 2.62 58.64
N ASP A 328 -19.35 2.40 59.36
CA ASP A 328 -18.04 3.04 59.17
C ASP A 328 -17.23 2.46 58.00
N GLY A 329 -17.78 1.50 57.25
CA GLY A 329 -17.10 0.81 56.15
C GLY A 329 -16.03 -0.19 56.63
N VAL A 330 -15.87 -0.40 57.93
CA VAL A 330 -14.86 -1.30 58.50
C VAL A 330 -15.41 -2.72 58.59
N GLU A 331 -14.69 -3.66 57.99
CA GLU A 331 -14.96 -5.09 58.14
C GLU A 331 -14.54 -5.59 59.54
N ARG A 332 -15.46 -6.28 60.21
CA ARG A 332 -15.23 -6.90 61.52
C ARG A 332 -15.48 -8.40 61.45
N ALA A 333 -14.59 -9.19 62.04
CA ALA A 333 -14.74 -10.64 62.18
C ALA A 333 -15.48 -10.99 63.47
N HIS A 334 -16.39 -11.95 63.40
CA HIS A 334 -17.14 -12.48 64.54
C HIS A 334 -16.79 -13.97 64.69
N MET A 335 -16.13 -14.31 65.79
CA MET A 335 -15.95 -15.71 66.20
C MET A 335 -17.10 -16.12 67.13
N GLY A 336 -17.96 -17.00 66.66
CA GLY A 336 -18.91 -17.69 67.52
C GLY A 336 -18.21 -18.82 68.27
N THR A 337 -18.33 -18.87 69.60
CA THR A 337 -18.06 -20.10 70.35
C THR A 337 -19.14 -21.12 70.02
N PRO A 338 -18.80 -22.35 69.59
CA PRO A 338 -19.79 -23.41 69.41
C PRO A 338 -20.54 -23.63 70.73
N VAL A 339 -21.88 -23.65 70.67
CA VAL A 339 -22.75 -24.03 71.79
C VAL A 339 -22.93 -25.54 71.78
#